data_AF-A0A1R1JAH4-F1
#
_entry.id   AF-A0A1R1JAH4-F1
#
_cell.length_a   1.000
_cell.length_b   1.000
_cell.length_c   1.000
_cell.angle_alpha   90.00
_cell.angle_beta   90.00
_cell.angle_gamma   90.00
#
_symmetry.space_group_name_H-M   'P 1'
#
loop_
_entity.id
_entity.type
_entity.pdbx_description
1 polymer ?
#
loop_
_entity_poly.entity_id
_entity_poly.type
_entity_poly.pdbx_seq_one_letter_code
_entity_poly.pdbx_strand_id
1 'polypeptide(L)'
;MAWKAFTFAGVDYDLSHLHPCQIEFVQPAKGKHPARTYVVQLIFGLHCFTRSAEPGEAIDPARLYSDARETRVFCERRYRLSMLLPAIVDGLAVRPCYHTGKGNFFVMEAVDEQGAVQEYEVYFTASRATKRGVLNLFVQSAYVRDRSHKGNRPKRKPIRLHVILHNTLINRPIKEPVY
;
A
#
# COMPACT_ATOMS: atom_id res chain seq x y z
N MET A 1 11.07 -4.26 -11.72
CA MET A 1 11.49 -3.06 -10.96
C MET A 1 11.97 -3.56 -9.62
N ALA A 2 13.10 -3.09 -9.10
CA ALA A 2 13.61 -3.45 -7.78
C ALA A 2 14.13 -2.18 -7.13
N TRP A 3 13.90 -2.01 -5.82
CA TRP A 3 14.34 -0.82 -5.10
C TRP A 3 15.83 -0.94 -4.79
N LYS A 4 16.59 0.13 -5.06
CA LYS A 4 18.01 0.20 -4.71
C LYS A 4 18.11 0.47 -3.22
N ALA A 5 19.02 -0.20 -2.51
CA ALA A 5 19.33 0.15 -1.14
C ALA A 5 19.69 1.65 -1.04
N PHE A 6 19.41 2.24 0.11
CA PHE A 6 19.66 3.65 0.36
C PHE A 6 20.69 3.80 1.48
N THR A 7 21.70 4.65 1.28
CA THR A 7 22.72 4.90 2.30
C THR A 7 22.66 6.37 2.70
N PHE A 8 22.50 6.64 4.00
CA PHE A 8 22.49 8.00 4.52
C PHE A 8 23.12 8.05 5.89
N ALA A 9 24.03 9.02 6.10
CA ALA A 9 24.75 9.22 7.35
C ALA A 9 25.45 7.95 7.88
N GLY A 10 26.01 7.13 6.98
CA GLY A 10 26.69 5.87 7.31
C GLY A 10 25.77 4.70 7.68
N VAL A 11 24.45 4.86 7.53
CA VAL A 11 23.46 3.80 7.73
C VAL A 11 22.96 3.30 6.38
N ASP A 12 22.99 1.98 6.20
CA ASP A 12 22.44 1.30 5.03
C ASP A 12 21.02 0.82 5.30
N TYR A 13 20.11 1.20 4.41
CA TYR A 13 18.70 0.87 4.45
C TYR A 13 18.39 -0.11 3.31
N ASP A 14 18.23 -1.39 3.65
CA ASP A 14 17.78 -2.40 2.69
C ASP A 14 16.30 -2.23 2.35
N LEU A 15 15.96 -2.28 1.06
CA LEU A 15 14.60 -2.14 0.53
C LEU A 15 14.09 -3.43 -0.14
N SER A 16 14.78 -4.57 0.06
CA SER A 16 14.43 -5.86 -0.55
C SER A 16 13.00 -6.32 -0.19
N HIS A 17 12.52 -6.02 1.03
CA HIS A 17 11.15 -6.33 1.47
C HIS A 17 10.06 -5.60 0.67
N LEU A 18 10.43 -4.54 -0.06
CA LEU A 18 9.53 -3.79 -0.94
C LEU A 18 9.73 -4.14 -2.42
N HIS A 19 10.58 -5.12 -2.75
CA HIS A 19 10.72 -5.57 -4.12
C HIS A 19 9.42 -6.23 -4.59
N PRO A 20 9.01 -6.00 -5.85
CA PRO A 20 7.84 -6.65 -6.40
C PRO A 20 7.96 -8.17 -6.33
N CYS A 21 6.88 -8.81 -5.91
CA CYS A 21 6.79 -10.26 -5.81
C CYS A 21 5.42 -10.74 -6.29
N GLN A 22 5.33 -12.04 -6.61
CA GLN A 22 4.05 -12.67 -6.92
C GLN A 22 3.52 -13.34 -5.66
N ILE A 23 2.25 -13.07 -5.34
CA ILE A 23 1.52 -13.70 -4.23
C ILE A 23 0.19 -14.24 -4.73
N GLU A 24 -0.42 -15.11 -3.93
CA GLU A 24 -1.73 -15.69 -4.22
C GLU A 24 -2.71 -15.39 -3.09
N PHE A 25 -3.90 -14.93 -3.46
CA PHE A 25 -5.02 -14.84 -2.53
C PHE A 25 -6.04 -15.93 -2.81
N VAL A 26 -6.33 -16.74 -1.80
CA VAL A 26 -7.36 -17.77 -1.88
C VAL A 26 -8.66 -17.22 -1.30
N GLN A 27 -9.70 -17.18 -2.13
CA GLN A 27 -11.08 -17.04 -1.68
C GLN A 27 -11.64 -18.45 -1.44
N PRO A 28 -11.98 -18.81 -0.18
CA PRO A 28 -12.56 -20.11 0.12
C PRO A 28 -13.88 -20.34 -0.60
N ALA A 29 -14.23 -21.61 -0.83
CA ALA A 29 -15.55 -21.99 -1.33
C ALA A 29 -16.65 -21.55 -0.35
N LYS A 30 -17.81 -21.19 -0.88
CA LYS A 30 -18.99 -20.81 -0.07
C LYS A 30 -20.27 -21.27 -0.73
N GLY A 31 -20.95 -22.24 -0.12
CA GLY A 31 -22.17 -22.83 -0.67
C GLY A 31 -21.92 -23.41 -2.05
N LYS A 32 -22.64 -22.92 -3.07
CA LYS A 32 -22.50 -23.36 -4.47
C LYS A 32 -21.30 -22.72 -5.20
N HIS A 33 -20.59 -21.79 -4.57
CA HIS A 33 -19.46 -21.10 -5.19
C HIS A 33 -18.15 -21.82 -4.87
N PRO A 34 -17.40 -22.31 -5.88
CA PRO A 34 -16.11 -22.96 -5.65
C PRO A 34 -15.07 -21.96 -5.14
N ALA A 35 -13.99 -22.49 -4.54
CA ALA A 35 -12.84 -21.70 -4.18
C ALA A 35 -12.21 -21.04 -5.41
N ARG A 36 -11.59 -19.88 -5.23
CA ARG A 36 -10.91 -19.13 -6.30
C ARG A 36 -9.55 -18.66 -5.83
N THR A 37 -8.55 -18.84 -6.67
CA THR A 37 -7.20 -18.32 -6.46
C THR A 37 -6.96 -17.12 -7.36
N TYR A 38 -6.49 -16.02 -6.79
CA TYR A 38 -6.11 -14.81 -7.51
C TYR A 38 -4.58 -14.70 -7.49
N VAL A 39 -3.96 -14.78 -8.66
CA VAL A 39 -2.52 -14.53 -8.81
C VAL A 39 -2.30 -13.02 -8.92
N VAL A 40 -1.48 -12.48 -8.02
CA VAL A 40 -1.27 -11.04 -7.87
C VAL A 40 0.21 -10.70 -7.95
N GLN A 41 0.57 -9.75 -8.80
CA GLN A 41 1.84 -9.03 -8.75
C GLN A 41 1.72 -7.92 -7.69
N LEU A 42 2.38 -8.11 -6.55
CA LEU A 42 2.47 -7.12 -5.50
C LEU A 42 3.57 -6.12 -5.84
N ILE A 43 3.24 -4.83 -5.76
CA ILE A 43 4.18 -3.75 -6.08
C ILE A 43 4.04 -2.68 -5.00
N PHE A 44 5.16 -2.28 -4.41
CA PHE A 44 5.21 -1.17 -3.45
C PHE A 44 5.73 0.09 -4.13
N GLY A 45 5.03 1.21 -3.95
CA GLY A 45 5.39 2.50 -4.50
C GLY A 45 6.42 3.26 -3.64
N LEU A 46 7.08 4.24 -4.26
CA LEU A 46 8.09 5.11 -3.64
C LEU A 46 7.58 5.77 -2.33
N HIS A 47 6.29 6.07 -2.24
CA HIS A 47 5.71 6.78 -1.08
C HIS A 47 5.60 5.90 0.17
N CYS A 48 5.88 4.59 0.07
CA CYS A 48 5.87 3.68 1.22
C CYS A 48 7.04 3.95 2.18
N PHE A 49 8.14 4.53 1.71
CA PHE A 49 9.35 4.79 2.50
C PHE A 49 9.90 6.22 2.35
N THR A 50 9.21 7.07 1.58
CA THR A 50 9.57 8.48 1.37
C THR A 50 8.40 9.42 1.68
N ARG A 51 8.70 10.70 1.85
CA ARG A 51 7.71 11.79 2.04
C ARG A 51 7.94 12.94 1.08
N SER A 52 6.96 13.83 0.99
CA SER A 52 7.13 15.10 0.28
C SER A 52 8.07 16.01 1.09
N ALA A 53 8.76 16.90 0.37
CA ALA A 53 9.39 18.07 0.96
C ALA A 53 8.31 19.00 1.53
N GLU A 54 8.52 19.55 2.72
CA GLU A 54 7.65 20.62 3.24
C GLU A 54 8.02 21.97 2.59
N PRO A 55 7.07 22.91 2.42
CA PRO A 55 7.36 24.23 1.87
C PRO A 55 8.45 24.95 2.68
N GLY A 56 9.54 25.34 2.02
CA GLY A 56 10.68 26.02 2.66
C GLY A 56 11.63 25.12 3.44
N GLU A 57 11.44 23.79 3.40
CA GLU A 57 12.34 22.85 4.05
C GLU A 57 13.70 22.80 3.35
N ALA A 58 14.78 23.06 4.11
CA ALA A 58 16.14 22.79 3.65
C ALA A 58 16.42 21.28 3.73
N ILE A 59 16.45 20.63 2.56
CA ILE A 59 16.70 19.19 2.45
C ILE A 59 18.14 18.96 2.02
N ASP A 60 18.86 18.15 2.78
CA ASP A 60 20.14 17.59 2.35
C ASP A 60 19.94 16.78 1.06
N PRO A 61 20.59 17.12 -0.07
CA PRO A 61 20.47 16.37 -1.31
C PRO A 61 20.77 14.88 -1.17
N ALA A 62 21.61 14.48 -0.20
CA ALA A 62 21.89 13.08 0.10
C ALA A 62 20.68 12.32 0.68
N ARG A 63 19.63 13.02 1.13
CA ARG A 63 18.34 12.43 1.55
C ARG A 63 17.36 12.18 0.41
N LEU A 64 17.67 12.63 -0.80
CA LEU A 64 16.77 12.48 -1.94
C LEU A 64 16.84 11.05 -2.48
N TYR A 65 15.67 10.50 -2.74
CA TYR A 65 15.51 9.21 -3.40
C TYR A 65 14.57 9.39 -4.60
N SER A 66 14.98 8.89 -5.75
CA SER A 66 14.24 9.03 -7.01
C SER A 66 13.86 7.69 -7.61
N ASP A 67 12.69 7.64 -8.21
CA ASP A 67 12.35 6.62 -9.20
C ASP A 67 12.29 7.26 -10.61
N ALA A 68 11.74 6.55 -11.60
CA ALA A 68 11.64 7.08 -12.95
C ALA A 68 10.61 8.21 -13.13
N ARG A 69 9.80 8.51 -12.10
CA ARG A 69 8.64 9.42 -12.16
C ARG A 69 8.81 10.64 -11.28
N GLU A 70 9.42 10.50 -10.11
CA GLU A 70 9.54 11.58 -9.13
C GLU A 70 10.76 11.43 -8.21
N THR A 71 11.10 12.52 -7.53
CA THR A 71 12.12 12.59 -6.48
C THR A 71 11.45 12.98 -5.16
N ARG A 72 11.76 12.25 -4.09
CA ARG A 72 11.16 12.44 -2.76
C ARG A 72 12.23 12.38 -1.67
N VAL A 73 11.88 12.75 -0.45
CA VAL A 73 12.78 12.71 0.70
C VAL A 73 12.66 11.35 1.38
N PHE A 74 13.77 10.64 1.54
CA PHE A 74 13.82 9.41 2.32
C PHE A 74 13.36 9.68 3.76
N CYS A 75 12.47 8.82 4.28
CA CYS A 75 11.88 9.00 5.59
C CYS A 75 12.10 7.75 6.43
N GLU A 76 13.05 7.82 7.36
CA GLU A 76 13.42 6.70 8.25
C GLU A 76 12.20 6.10 9.00
N ARG A 77 11.28 6.96 9.46
CA ARG A 77 10.04 6.51 10.11
C ARG A 77 9.17 5.69 9.16
N ARG A 78 8.95 6.16 7.93
CA ARG A 78 8.18 5.41 6.92
C ARG A 78 8.91 4.13 6.53
N TYR A 79 10.23 4.18 6.36
CA TYR A 79 11.05 3.00 6.14
C TYR A 79 10.84 1.94 7.23
N ARG A 80 10.95 2.31 8.51
CA ARG A 80 10.76 1.39 9.64
C ARG A 80 9.37 0.76 9.62
N LEU A 81 8.33 1.56 9.42
CA LEU A 81 6.94 1.06 9.34
C LEU A 81 6.68 0.22 8.09
N SER A 82 7.41 0.46 7.00
CA SER A 82 7.27 -0.30 5.75
C SER A 82 7.60 -1.79 5.91
N MET A 83 8.38 -2.14 6.94
CA MET A 83 8.67 -3.54 7.30
C MET A 83 7.41 -4.34 7.66
N LEU A 84 6.33 -3.66 8.07
CA LEU A 84 5.05 -4.30 8.36
C LEU A 84 4.25 -4.63 7.09
N LEU A 85 4.56 -3.98 5.96
CA LEU A 85 3.74 -4.04 4.75
C LEU A 85 3.57 -5.45 4.18
N PRO A 86 4.60 -6.31 4.10
CA PRO A 86 4.42 -7.69 3.63
C PRO A 86 3.37 -8.46 4.45
N ALA A 87 3.44 -8.38 5.78
CA ALA A 87 2.49 -9.04 6.68
C ALA A 87 1.08 -8.43 6.61
N ILE A 88 0.97 -7.11 6.45
CA ILE A 88 -0.31 -6.43 6.27
C ILE A 88 -0.97 -6.90 4.97
N VAL A 89 -0.21 -6.95 3.87
CA VAL A 89 -0.70 -7.37 2.56
C VAL A 89 -1.16 -8.82 2.59
N ASP A 90 -0.39 -9.73 3.18
CA ASP A 90 -0.76 -11.13 3.35
C ASP A 90 -2.09 -11.28 4.10
N GLY A 91 -2.27 -10.48 5.15
CA GLY A 91 -3.50 -10.46 5.94
C GLY A 91 -4.72 -9.81 5.28
N LEU A 92 -4.61 -9.20 4.09
CA LEU A 92 -5.72 -8.51 3.42
C LEU A 92 -6.90 -9.44 3.09
N ALA A 93 -6.65 -10.74 2.91
CA ALA A 93 -7.70 -11.70 2.56
C ALA A 93 -8.76 -11.87 3.66
N VAL A 94 -8.37 -11.72 4.92
CA VAL A 94 -9.21 -12.03 6.09
C VAL A 94 -9.76 -10.78 6.79
N ARG A 95 -9.23 -9.60 6.49
CA ARG A 95 -9.66 -8.31 7.09
C ARG A 95 -10.52 -7.47 6.13
N PRO A 96 -11.27 -6.47 6.63
CA PRO A 96 -11.94 -5.51 5.76
C PRO A 96 -10.94 -4.52 5.15
N CYS A 97 -11.11 -4.22 3.86
CA CYS A 97 -10.53 -3.05 3.22
C CYS A 97 -11.59 -1.94 3.17
N TYR A 98 -11.18 -0.71 2.86
CA TYR A 98 -12.07 0.44 2.83
C TYR A 98 -11.93 1.22 1.53
N HIS A 99 -13.05 1.76 1.04
CA HIS A 99 -13.04 2.68 -0.08
C HIS A 99 -12.60 4.08 0.33
N THR A 100 -11.77 4.72 -0.49
CA THR A 100 -11.46 6.15 -0.33
C THR A 100 -12.46 7.07 -1.03
N GLY A 101 -13.24 6.54 -1.98
CA GLY A 101 -14.09 7.33 -2.88
C GLY A 101 -13.33 8.01 -4.03
N LYS A 102 -12.11 7.56 -4.34
CA LYS A 102 -11.26 8.08 -5.43
C LYS A 102 -10.64 6.95 -6.27
N GLY A 103 -11.36 5.85 -6.45
CA GLY A 103 -10.86 4.68 -7.17
C GLY A 103 -9.71 3.89 -6.50
N ASN A 104 -9.30 4.22 -5.27
CA ASN A 104 -8.35 3.42 -4.48
C ASN A 104 -8.94 2.95 -3.14
N PHE A 105 -8.19 2.07 -2.48
CA PHE A 105 -8.60 1.39 -1.26
C PHE A 105 -7.56 1.62 -0.17
N PHE A 106 -7.94 1.38 1.07
CA PHE A 106 -7.00 1.40 2.18
C PHE A 106 -7.35 0.39 3.28
N VAL A 107 -6.35 0.07 4.10
CA VAL A 107 -6.49 -0.61 5.40
C VAL A 107 -5.80 0.22 6.48
N MET A 108 -6.13 -0.08 7.73
CA MET A 108 -5.55 0.56 8.91
C MET A 108 -5.02 -0.51 9.86
N GLU A 109 -3.82 -0.31 10.36
CA GLU A 109 -3.26 -1.07 11.46
C GLU A 109 -2.98 -0.17 12.66
N ALA A 110 -3.19 -0.70 13.86
CA ALA A 110 -2.73 -0.06 15.09
C ALA A 110 -1.24 -0.38 15.25
N VAL A 111 -0.41 0.65 15.32
CA VAL A 111 1.03 0.51 15.60
C VAL A 111 1.35 1.27 16.88
N ASP A 112 2.15 0.67 17.74
CA ASP A 112 2.69 1.37 18.90
C ASP A 112 3.96 2.11 18.48
N GLU A 113 3.94 3.43 18.57
CA GLU A 113 5.14 4.25 18.51
C GLU A 113 5.31 4.95 19.86
N GLN A 114 6.34 4.52 20.61
CA GLN A 114 6.80 5.17 21.84
C GLN A 114 5.72 5.21 22.95
N GLY A 115 4.91 4.15 23.05
CA GLY A 115 3.85 4.01 24.05
C GLY A 115 2.53 4.68 23.63
N ALA A 116 2.44 5.18 22.39
CA ALA A 116 1.23 5.75 21.84
C ALA A 116 0.73 4.90 20.65
N VAL A 117 -0.51 4.43 20.74
CA VAL A 117 -1.17 3.74 19.63
C VAL A 117 -1.49 4.74 18.53
N GLN A 118 -0.98 4.48 17.34
CA GLN A 118 -1.17 5.28 16.13
C GLN A 118 -1.86 4.45 15.04
N GLU A 119 -2.65 5.12 14.19
CA GLU A 119 -3.26 4.48 13.02
C GLU A 119 -2.30 4.57 11.82
N TYR A 120 -1.76 3.42 11.41
CA TYR A 120 -0.98 3.24 10.20
C TYR A 120 -1.89 2.92 9.02
N GLU A 121 -1.99 3.84 8.06
CA GLU A 121 -2.83 3.71 6.88
C GLU A 121 -2.01 3.21 5.69
N VAL A 122 -2.53 2.18 5.00
CA VAL A 122 -1.91 1.60 3.80
C VAL A 122 -2.89 1.73 2.64
N TYR A 123 -2.52 2.53 1.63
CA TYR A 123 -3.35 2.81 0.47
C TYR A 123 -2.89 1.99 -0.73
N PHE A 124 -3.83 1.39 -1.46
CA PHE A 124 -3.52 0.54 -2.60
C PHE A 124 -4.58 0.59 -3.70
N THR A 125 -4.19 0.17 -4.90
CA THR A 125 -5.08 -0.05 -6.05
C THR A 125 -4.93 -1.47 -6.58
N ALA A 126 -5.97 -1.95 -7.26
CA ALA A 126 -5.93 -3.20 -8.00
C ALA A 126 -6.19 -2.93 -9.49
N SER A 127 -5.36 -3.49 -10.36
CA SER A 127 -5.52 -3.40 -11.83
C SER A 127 -5.25 -4.74 -12.49
N ARG A 128 -5.60 -4.89 -13.78
CA ARG A 128 -5.22 -6.07 -14.55
C ARG A 128 -3.74 -5.95 -14.94
N ALA A 129 -2.98 -7.02 -14.76
CA ALA A 129 -1.63 -7.10 -15.31
C ALA A 129 -1.70 -7.33 -16.83
N THR A 130 -0.59 -7.07 -17.52
CA THR A 130 -0.45 -7.40 -18.95
C THR A 130 -0.57 -8.91 -19.19
N LYS A 131 -0.11 -9.74 -18.23
CA LYS A 131 -0.28 -11.19 -18.26
C LYS A 131 -1.74 -11.54 -17.95
N ARG A 132 -2.39 -12.26 -18.87
CA ARG A 132 -3.78 -12.71 -18.73
C ARG A 132 -3.98 -13.51 -17.44
N GLY A 133 -5.05 -13.19 -16.71
CA GLY A 133 -5.41 -13.87 -15.46
C GLY A 133 -4.64 -13.39 -14.23
N VAL A 134 -3.67 -12.48 -14.39
CA VAL A 134 -2.88 -11.92 -13.30
C VAL A 134 -3.35 -10.50 -13.00
N LEU A 135 -3.38 -10.16 -11.72
CA LEU A 135 -3.72 -8.82 -11.23
C LEU A 135 -2.46 -8.11 -10.74
N ASN A 136 -2.46 -6.79 -10.76
CA ASN A 136 -1.50 -5.99 -9.99
C ASN A 136 -2.19 -5.49 -8.73
N LEU A 137 -1.49 -5.56 -7.59
CA LEU A 137 -1.84 -4.87 -6.36
C LEU A 137 -0.74 -3.86 -6.08
N PHE A 138 -1.03 -2.58 -6.31
CA PHE A 138 -0.06 -1.51 -6.14
C PHE A 138 -0.31 -0.78 -4.83
N VAL A 139 0.56 -0.99 -3.85
CA VAL A 139 0.56 -0.23 -2.59
C VAL A 139 1.16 1.14 -2.88
N GLN A 140 0.27 2.13 -3.02
CA GLN A 140 0.62 3.47 -3.47
C GLN A 140 1.39 4.23 -2.41
N SER A 141 0.92 4.17 -1.16
CA SER A 141 1.51 4.89 -0.04
C SER A 141 1.16 4.19 1.28
N ALA A 142 2.01 4.39 2.28
CA ALA A 142 1.74 3.92 3.63
C ALA A 142 2.36 4.85 4.66
N TYR A 143 1.56 5.28 5.65
CA TYR A 143 2.00 6.24 6.66
C TYR A 143 1.07 6.27 7.87
N VAL A 144 1.62 6.64 9.02
CA VAL A 144 0.80 6.96 10.19
C VAL A 144 0.13 8.31 9.97
N ARG A 145 -1.17 8.37 10.27
CA ARG A 145 -1.94 9.60 10.16
C ARG A 145 -1.52 10.61 11.23
N ASP A 146 -0.75 11.61 10.83
CA ASP A 146 -0.31 12.72 11.68
C ASP A 146 -1.15 13.99 11.42
N ARG A 147 -0.75 15.12 12.04
CA ARG A 147 -1.46 16.41 11.95
C ARG A 147 -1.62 16.90 10.50
N SER A 148 -0.69 16.59 9.59
CA SER A 148 -0.79 17.03 8.18
C SER A 148 -1.84 16.27 7.38
N HIS A 149 -2.35 15.14 7.90
CA HIS A 149 -3.34 14.30 7.23
C HIS A 149 -4.72 14.28 7.92
N LYS A 150 -4.96 15.13 8.94
CA LYS A 150 -6.20 15.15 9.73
C LYS A 150 -7.46 15.57 8.96
N GLY A 151 -7.34 16.48 7.98
CA GLY A 151 -8.50 17.12 7.35
C GLY A 151 -9.29 16.28 6.33
N ASN A 152 -8.81 15.11 5.92
CA ASN A 152 -9.39 14.36 4.80
C ASN A 152 -9.49 12.85 5.09
N ARG A 153 -10.12 12.49 6.20
CA ARG A 153 -10.36 11.07 6.53
C ARG A 153 -11.43 10.51 5.60
N PRO A 154 -11.12 9.53 4.73
CA PRO A 154 -12.15 8.92 3.92
C PRO A 154 -13.16 8.22 4.84
N LYS A 155 -14.45 8.35 4.51
CA LYS A 155 -15.49 7.56 5.17
C LYS A 155 -15.17 6.06 4.99
N ARG A 156 -15.45 5.27 6.01
CA ARG A 156 -15.07 3.84 6.09
C ARG A 156 -16.19 2.97 5.56
N LYS A 157 -16.37 2.84 4.24
CA LYS A 157 -17.25 1.80 3.67
C LYS A 157 -16.46 0.51 3.42
N PRO A 158 -16.74 -0.57 4.16
CA PRO A 158 -15.95 -1.80 4.06
C PRO A 158 -16.19 -2.52 2.73
N ILE A 159 -15.13 -3.12 2.19
CA ILE A 159 -15.14 -4.00 1.03
C ILE A 159 -14.14 -5.15 1.27
N ARG A 160 -14.49 -6.36 0.85
CA ARG A 160 -13.59 -7.52 0.96
C ARG A 160 -12.59 -7.52 -0.19
N LEU A 161 -11.35 -7.92 0.08
CA LEU A 161 -10.30 -8.01 -0.95
C LEU A 161 -10.74 -8.85 -2.16
N HIS A 162 -11.35 -10.02 -1.95
CA HIS A 162 -11.79 -10.86 -3.07
C HIS A 162 -12.85 -10.19 -3.96
N VAL A 163 -13.65 -9.24 -3.44
CA VAL A 163 -14.57 -8.45 -4.26
C VAL A 163 -13.79 -7.48 -5.15
N ILE A 164 -12.75 -6.85 -4.59
CA ILE A 164 -11.84 -5.98 -5.35
C ILE A 164 -11.18 -6.78 -6.47
N LEU A 165 -10.50 -7.87 -6.12
CA LEU A 165 -9.76 -8.70 -7.07
C LEU A 165 -10.66 -9.30 -8.15
N HIS A 166 -11.82 -9.85 -7.77
CA HIS A 166 -12.75 -10.44 -8.72
C HIS A 166 -13.27 -9.41 -9.73
N ASN A 167 -13.75 -8.26 -9.24
CA ASN A 167 -14.30 -7.22 -10.10
C ASN A 167 -13.23 -6.65 -11.03
N THR A 168 -12.00 -6.43 -10.53
CA THR A 168 -10.87 -6.02 -11.37
C THR A 168 -10.55 -7.06 -12.44
N LEU A 169 -10.56 -8.36 -12.09
CA LEU A 169 -10.25 -9.45 -13.02
C LEU A 169 -11.25 -9.52 -14.18
N ILE A 170 -12.54 -9.37 -13.90
CA ILE A 170 -13.62 -9.42 -14.91
C ILE A 170 -13.92 -8.06 -15.55
N ASN A 171 -13.10 -7.04 -15.26
CA ASN A 171 -13.28 -5.66 -15.73
C ASN A 171 -14.66 -5.05 -15.36
N ARG A 172 -15.18 -5.40 -14.18
CA ARG A 172 -16.41 -4.85 -13.64
C ARG A 172 -16.09 -3.63 -12.76
N PRO A 173 -16.68 -2.45 -13.02
CA PRO A 173 -16.50 -1.29 -12.16
C PRO A 173 -16.94 -1.57 -10.73
N ILE A 174 -16.12 -1.17 -9.77
CA ILE A 174 -16.47 -1.20 -8.35
C ILE A 174 -17.11 0.16 -8.04
N LYS A 175 -18.42 0.17 -7.77
CA LYS A 175 -19.16 1.40 -7.51
C LYS A 175 -18.58 2.11 -6.29
N GLU A 176 -18.31 3.40 -6.44
CA GLU A 176 -17.88 4.22 -5.33
C GLU A 176 -19.00 4.36 -4.30
N PRO A 177 -18.66 4.45 -3.00
CA PRO A 177 -19.64 4.77 -1.97
C PRO A 177 -20.29 6.13 -2.25
N VAL A 178 -21.62 6.19 -2.23
CA VAL A 178 -22.35 7.44 -2.04
C VAL A 178 -22.42 7.70 -0.54
N TYR A 179 -22.16 8.93 -0.12
CA TYR A 179 -21.83 9.31 1.25
C TYR A 179 -22.67 10.46 1.77
#